data_AF-A0A7Y2DFD7-F1
#
_entry.id   AF-A0A7Y2DFD7-F1
#
_cell.length_a   1.000
_cell.length_b   1.000
_cell.length_c   1.000
_cell.angle_alpha   90.00
_cell.angle_beta   90.00
_cell.angle_gamma   90.00
#
_symmetry.space_group_name_H-M   'P 1'
#
loop_
_entity.id
_entity.type
_entity.pdbx_description
1 polymer ?
#
loop_
_entity_poly.entity_id
_entity_poly.type
_entity_poly.pdbx_seq_one_letter_code
_entity_poly.pdbx_strand_id
1 'polypeptide(L)' 'HISENDRGTPGSGQVNWSDTFRGLKEINYDGWLTIEAFSTIIPEFANAINVWRDYSPADEIYTKGIEFIKSGMEI' A
#
# COMPACT_ATOMS: atom_id res chain seq x y z
N HIS A 1 5.81 -2.85 5.42
CA HIS A 1 4.71 -2.96 4.43
C HIS A 1 4.14 -1.58 4.16
N ILE A 2 3.82 -1.29 2.91
CA ILE A 2 3.07 -0.13 2.44
C ILE A 2 1.65 -0.63 2.18
N SER A 3 0.73 -0.35 3.10
CA SER A 3 -0.67 -0.78 3.04
C SER A 3 -1.57 0.40 3.33
N GLU A 4 -2.52 0.67 2.44
CA GLU A 4 -3.47 1.77 2.61
C GLU A 4 -4.51 1.46 3.70
N ASN A 5 -5.20 2.49 4.21
CA ASN A 5 -6.16 2.37 5.31
C ASN A 5 -7.26 1.34 5.04
N ASP A 6 -7.65 1.16 3.78
CA ASP A 6 -8.65 0.18 3.35
C ASP A 6 -8.05 -1.01 2.61
N ARG A 7 -6.72 -1.13 2.55
CA ARG A 7 -5.99 -2.21 1.86
C ARG A 7 -6.10 -2.18 0.33
N GLY A 8 -6.52 -1.05 -0.25
CA GLY A 8 -6.44 -0.76 -1.69
C GLY A 8 -5.07 -0.23 -2.13
N THR A 9 -5.05 0.50 -3.25
CA THR A 9 -3.85 1.11 -3.82
C THR A 9 -3.22 2.13 -2.83
N PRO A 10 -1.92 2.01 -2.49
CA PRO A 10 -1.25 3.01 -1.66
C PRO A 10 -1.38 4.43 -2.21
N GLY A 11 -1.75 5.37 -1.35
CA GLY A 11 -1.88 6.79 -1.69
C GLY A 11 -3.27 7.21 -2.16
N SER A 12 -4.23 6.29 -2.34
CA SER A 12 -5.61 6.62 -2.69
C SER A 12 -6.53 6.77 -1.48
N GLY A 13 -6.00 6.63 -0.26
CA GLY A 13 -6.79 6.61 0.97
C GLY A 13 -6.43 7.72 1.96
N GLN A 14 -6.44 7.37 3.24
CA GLN A 14 -6.35 8.31 4.36
C GLN A 14 -5.11 8.12 5.23
N VAL A 15 -4.24 7.14 4.93
CA VAL A 15 -2.97 7.03 5.65
C VAL A 15 -2.16 8.32 5.47
N ASN A 16 -1.58 8.81 6.57
CA ASN A 16 -0.68 9.96 6.54
C ASN A 16 0.70 9.56 5.99
N TRP A 17 0.75 9.42 4.67
CA TRP A 17 1.96 9.02 3.96
C TRP A 17 3.05 10.08 4.00
N SER A 18 2.70 11.36 4.09
CA SER A 18 3.69 12.44 4.18
C SER A 18 4.59 12.28 5.41
N ASP A 19 3.98 12.06 6.59
CA ASP A 19 4.75 11.83 7.82
C ASP A 19 5.46 10.47 7.81
N THR A 20 4.84 9.45 7.21
CA THR A 20 5.43 8.11 7.08
C THR A 20 6.73 8.14 6.28
N PHE A 21 6.71 8.71 5.06
CA PHE A 21 7.91 8.82 4.24
C PHE A 21 8.93 9.79 4.83
N ARG A 22 8.49 10.88 5.47
CA ARG A 22 9.39 11.78 6.19
C ARG A 22 10.15 11.03 7.28
N GLY A 23 9.47 10.26 8.12
CA GLY A 23 10.10 9.47 9.19
C GLY A 23 11.08 8.43 8.66
N LEU A 24 10.74 7.73 7.57
CA LEU A 24 11.65 6.78 6.91
C LEU A 24 12.92 7.46 6.39
N LYS A 25 12.79 8.64 5.79
CA LYS A 25 13.94 9.43 5.30
C LYS A 25 14.79 9.96 6.44
N GLU A 26 14.18 10.45 7.53
CA GLU A 26 14.89 10.97 8.71
C GLU A 26 15.82 9.94 9.36
N ILE A 27 15.45 8.66 9.34
CA ILE A 27 16.27 7.57 9.87
C ILE A 27 17.20 6.93 8.83
N ASN A 28 17.25 7.47 7.61
CA ASN A 28 17.98 6.89 6.47
C ASN A 28 17.63 5.41 6.22
N TYR A 29 16.35 5.06 6.26
CA TYR A 29 15.92 3.70 6.00
C TYR A 29 16.24 3.28 4.55
N ASP A 30 17.07 2.26 4.38
CA ASP A 30 17.51 1.71 3.08
C ASP A 30 16.96 0.30 2.80
N GLY A 31 16.08 -0.19 3.66
CA GLY A 31 15.50 -1.52 3.56
C GLY A 31 14.35 -1.61 2.57
N TRP A 32 13.72 -2.79 2.55
CA TRP A 32 12.61 -3.06 1.64
C TRP A 32 11.34 -2.29 1.98
N LEU A 33 10.68 -1.78 0.95
CA LEU A 33 9.31 -1.28 1.00
C LEU A 33 8.45 -2.16 0.09
N THR A 34 7.57 -2.95 0.70
CA THR A 34 6.73 -3.94 0.03
C THR A 34 5.26 -3.56 0.14
N ILE A 35 4.56 -3.55 -0.98
CA ILE A 35 3.11 -3.26 -1.03
C ILE A 35 2.35 -4.47 -0.48
N GLU A 36 1.43 -4.22 0.45
CA GLU A 36 0.49 -5.22 0.96
C GLU A 36 -0.94 -4.71 0.73
N ALA A 37 -1.69 -5.41 -0.13
CA ALA A 37 -3.05 -5.07 -0.51
C ALA A 37 -3.89 -6.35 -0.68
N PHE A 38 -5.22 -6.23 -0.66
CA PHE A 38 -6.10 -7.38 -0.66
C PHE A 38 -7.23 -7.28 -1.69
N SER A 39 -7.75 -8.46 -2.08
CA SER A 39 -8.87 -8.62 -2.99
C SER A 39 -9.75 -9.79 -2.56
N THR A 40 -10.91 -9.94 -3.20
CA THR A 40 -11.84 -11.05 -2.95
C THR A 40 -11.57 -12.29 -3.81
N ILE A 41 -10.50 -12.29 -4.62
CA ILE A 41 -10.19 -13.33 -5.62
C ILE A 41 -10.05 -14.74 -5.01
N ILE A 42 -9.53 -14.84 -3.79
CA ILE A 42 -9.40 -16.10 -3.05
C ILE A 42 -10.38 -16.05 -1.87
N PRO A 43 -11.59 -16.64 -1.98
CA PRO A 43 -12.65 -16.46 -0.98
C PRO A 43 -12.26 -16.91 0.43
N GLU A 44 -11.56 -18.04 0.57
CA GLU A 44 -11.10 -18.54 1.87
C GLU A 44 -10.15 -17.55 2.56
N PHE A 45 -9.20 -17.01 1.80
CA PHE A 45 -8.26 -16.01 2.30
C PHE A 45 -8.99 -14.72 2.66
N ALA A 46 -9.83 -14.19 1.76
CA ALA A 46 -10.60 -12.98 1.98
C ALA A 46 -11.47 -13.05 3.24
N ASN A 47 -12.15 -14.19 3.47
CA ASN A 47 -12.93 -14.43 4.68
C ASN A 47 -12.05 -14.45 5.94
N ALA A 48 -10.84 -15.04 5.87
CA ALA A 48 -9.93 -15.11 7.01
C ALA A 48 -9.38 -13.75 7.46
N ILE A 49 -9.30 -12.77 6.54
CA ILE A 49 -8.80 -11.42 6.81
C ILE A 49 -9.89 -10.33 6.74
N ASN A 50 -11.16 -10.72 6.73
CA ASN A 50 -12.33 -9.83 6.73
C ASN A 50 -12.39 -8.86 5.52
N VAL A 51 -12.09 -9.37 4.32
CA VAL A 51 -12.17 -8.63 3.07
C VAL A 51 -13.49 -8.96 2.37
N TRP A 52 -14.40 -7.98 2.32
CA TRP A 52 -15.78 -8.16 1.84
C TRP A 52 -16.09 -7.45 0.52
N ARG A 53 -15.12 -6.70 -0.03
CA ARG A 53 -15.22 -5.96 -1.29
C ARG A 53 -13.87 -5.89 -1.96
N ASP A 54 -13.85 -5.69 -3.27
CA ASP A 54 -12.64 -5.28 -3.96
C ASP A 54 -12.40 -3.78 -3.72
N TYR A 55 -11.15 -3.44 -3.40
CA TYR A 55 -10.76 -2.07 -3.05
C TYR A 55 -10.22 -1.28 -4.23
N SER A 56 -9.43 -1.95 -5.08
CA SER A 56 -8.80 -1.35 -6.24
C SER A 56 -8.55 -2.42 -7.31
N PRO A 57 -8.48 -2.03 -8.60
CA PRO A 57 -8.00 -2.92 -9.64
C PRO A 57 -6.59 -3.43 -9.33
N ALA A 58 -6.33 -4.71 -9.56
CA ALA A 58 -5.05 -5.34 -9.19
C ALA A 58 -3.86 -4.72 -9.92
N ASP A 59 -4.04 -4.26 -11.16
CA ASP A 59 -3.04 -3.57 -11.97
C ASP A 59 -2.64 -2.22 -11.38
N GLU A 60 -3.62 -1.46 -10.89
CA GLU A 60 -3.36 -0.18 -10.25
C GLU A 60 -2.55 -0.30 -8.96
N ILE A 61 -2.76 -1.36 -8.17
CA ILE A 61 -2.07 -1.59 -6.91
C ILE A 61 -0.55 -1.60 -7.10
N TYR A 62 -0.05 -2.34 -8.10
CA TYR A 62 1.40 -2.43 -8.31
C TYR A 62 1.94 -1.33 -9.21
N THR A 63 1.18 -0.81 -10.19
CA THR A 63 1.64 0.26 -11.08
C THR A 63 1.63 1.63 -10.40
N LYS A 64 0.49 2.06 -9.84
CA LYS A 64 0.39 3.34 -9.13
C LYS A 64 1.09 3.26 -7.78
N GLY A 65 1.06 2.11 -7.11
CA GLY A 65 1.72 1.92 -5.83
C GLY A 65 3.24 2.06 -5.90
N ILE A 66 3.91 1.55 -6.95
CA ILE A 66 5.36 1.74 -7.09
C ILE A 66 5.71 3.20 -7.41
N GLU A 67 4.93 3.87 -8.25
CA GLU A 67 5.09 5.30 -8.54
C GLU A 67 4.92 6.15 -7.27
N PHE A 68 3.91 5.82 -6.46
CA PHE A 68 3.64 6.47 -5.19
C PHE A 68 4.80 6.32 -4.20
N ILE A 69 5.32 5.10 -4.03
CA ILE A 69 6.47 4.85 -3.14
C ILE A 69 7.71 5.62 -3.61
N LYS A 70 8.02 5.58 -4.91
CA LYS A 70 9.15 6.30 -5.49
C LYS A 70 9.03 7.81 -5.27
N SER A 71 7.85 8.37 -5.53
CA SER A 71 7.60 9.79 -5.31
C SER A 71 7.72 10.18 -3.83
N GLY A 72 7.25 9.34 -2.90
CA GLY A 72 7.32 9.61 -1.46
C GLY A 72 8.74 9.52 -0.90
N MET A 73 9.52 8.55 -1.38
CA MET A 73 10.92 8.35 -1.02
C MET A 73 11.90 9.23 -1.83
N GLU A 74 11.42 9.92 -2.87
CA GLU A 74 12.20 10.78 -3.77
C GLU A 74 13.32 10.01 -4.53
N ILE A 75 12.98 8.85 -5.10
CA ILE A 75 13.88 7.94 -5.84
C ILE A 75 13.39 7.58 -7.25
#